data_AF-X1TII1-F1
#
_entry.id   AF-X1TII1-F1
#
_cell.length_a   1.000
_cell.length_b   1.000
_cell.length_c   1.000
_cell.angle_alpha   90.00
_cell.angle_beta   90.00
_cell.angle_gamma   90.00
#
_symmetry.space_group_name_H-M   'P 1'
#
loop_
_entity.id
_entity.type
_entity.pdbx_description
1 polymer ?
#
loop_
_entity_poly.entity_id
_entity_poly.type
_entity_poly.pdbx_seq_one_letter_code
_entity_poly.pdbx_strand_id
1 'polypeptide(L)' 'MTWRLACPACGHFGFVGKSRDRGKVFACSCGISLYARSKSDLEDKLDRLTKKIHTARVIGKVPLG' A
#
# COMPACT_ATOMS: atom_id res chain seq x y z
N MET A 1 11.73 -9.32 12.29
CA MET A 1 11.39 -9.63 10.89
C MET A 1 10.74 -8.43 10.25
N THR A 2 11.54 -7.72 9.45
CA THR A 2 11.12 -6.65 8.55
C THR A 2 11.15 -7.21 7.14
N TRP A 3 10.04 -7.13 6.41
CA TRP A 3 9.98 -7.57 5.01
C TRP A 3 9.63 -6.38 4.11
N ARG A 4 9.79 -6.55 2.81
CA ARG A 4 9.47 -5.50 1.82
C ARG A 4 8.23 -5.91 1.03
N LEU A 5 7.39 -4.93 0.70
CA LEU A 5 6.21 -5.11 -0.17
C LEU A 5 6.24 -4.05 -1.27
N ALA A 6 5.79 -4.40 -2.47
CA ALA A 6 5.64 -3.41 -3.53
C ALA A 6 4.54 -2.41 -3.17
N CYS A 7 4.83 -1.12 -3.31
CA CYS A 7 3.86 -0.06 -3.11
C CYS A 7 2.97 0.05 -4.34
N PRO A 8 1.64 -0.07 -4.19
CA PRO A 8 0.73 -0.01 -5.33
C PRO A 8 0.60 1.39 -5.96
N ALA A 9 1.09 2.44 -5.30
CA ALA A 9 1.04 3.80 -5.83
C ALA A 9 2.21 4.16 -6.74
N CYS A 10 3.43 3.80 -6.34
CA CYS A 10 4.65 4.18 -7.05
C CYS A 10 5.40 2.99 -7.67
N GLY A 11 5.01 1.76 -7.38
CA GLY A 11 5.71 0.54 -7.83
C GLY A 11 7.00 0.22 -7.07
N HIS A 12 7.51 1.13 -6.24
CA HIS A 12 8.72 0.90 -5.43
C HIS A 12 8.44 0.01 -4.21
N PHE A 13 9.48 -0.62 -3.68
CA PHE A 13 9.38 -1.43 -2.47
C PHE A 13 9.30 -0.54 -1.21
N GLY A 14 8.23 -0.69 -0.44
CA GLY A 14 8.10 -0.16 0.92
C GLY A 14 8.49 -1.20 1.97
N PHE A 15 8.75 -0.73 3.19
CA PHE A 15 9.19 -1.55 4.31
C PHE A 15 8.02 -1.84 5.24
N VAL A 16 7.95 -3.08 5.73
CA VAL A 16 6.99 -3.50 6.75
C VAL A 16 7.72 -3.73 8.07
N GLY A 17 7.39 -2.90 9.05
CA GLY A 17 7.88 -2.97 10.42
C GLY A 17 6.82 -3.45 11.41
N LYS A 18 7.27 -3.73 12.64
CA LYS A 18 6.37 -3.88 13.79
C LYS A 18 6.01 -2.48 14.32
N SER A 19 4.75 -2.27 14.64
CA SER A 19 4.31 -1.10 15.41
C SER A 19 4.52 -1.35 16.91
N ARG A 20 4.56 -0.27 17.70
CA ARG A 20 4.62 -0.34 19.17
C ARG A 20 3.42 -1.10 19.76
N ASP A 21 2.24 -0.98 19.16
CA ASP A 21 0.98 -1.57 19.65
C ASP A 21 0.70 -3.00 19.14
N ARG A 22 1.74 -3.83 18.95
CA ARG A 22 1.66 -5.19 18.35
C ARG A 22 1.17 -5.25 16.88
N GLY A 23 0.88 -4.12 16.27
CA GLY A 23 0.51 -4.03 14.85
C GLY A 23 1.68 -4.12 13.87
N LYS A 24 1.40 -3.93 12.59
CA LYS A 24 2.35 -3.79 11.50
C LYS A 24 2.18 -2.45 10.82
N VAL A 25 3.28 -1.85 10.39
CA VAL A 25 3.26 -0.61 9.60
C VAL A 25 3.98 -0.88 8.30
N PHE A 26 3.31 -0.63 7.19
CA PHE A 26 3.94 -0.48 5.89
C PHE A 26 4.25 0.99 5.67
N ALA A 27 5.47 1.31 5.24
CA ALA A 27 5.86 2.66 4.85
C ALA A 27 6.62 2.62 3.52
N CYS A 28 6.27 3.51 2.60
CA CYS A 28 6.96 3.70 1.33
C CYS A 28 7.47 5.14 1.21
N SER A 29 8.58 5.32 0.48
CA SER A 29 9.19 6.63 0.24
C SER A 29 8.31 7.60 -0.56
N CYS A 30 7.28 7.11 -1.24
CA CYS A 30 6.29 7.95 -1.93
C CYS A 30 5.28 8.63 -0.97
N GLY A 31 5.45 8.48 0.35
CA GLY A 31 4.58 9.09 1.36
C GLY A 31 3.41 8.22 1.81
N ILE A 32 3.23 7.02 1.24
CA ILE A 32 2.21 6.08 1.72
C ILE A 32 2.68 5.38 2.98
N SER A 33 1.85 5.48 4.03
CA SER A 33 1.99 4.70 5.27
C SER A 33 0.67 4.03 5.61
N LEU A 34 0.71 2.74 5.93
CA LEU A 34 -0.46 1.93 6.29
C LEU A 34 -0.20 1.20 7.59
N TYR A 35 -1.05 1.45 8.58
CA TYR A 35 -1.10 0.68 9.81
C TYR A 35 -2.07 -0.51 9.68
N ALA A 36 -1.68 -1.66 10.20
CA ALA A 36 -2.48 -2.88 10.20
C ALA A 36 -2.34 -3.61 11.54
N ARG A 37 -3.38 -4.33 11.98
CA ARG A 37 -3.32 -5.12 13.22
C ARG A 37 -2.59 -6.45 13.05
N SER A 38 -2.60 -7.01 11.84
CA SER A 38 -2.00 -8.30 11.51
C SER A 38 -1.38 -8.27 10.10
N LYS A 39 -0.73 -9.37 9.70
CA LYS A 39 -0.24 -9.51 8.32
C LYS A 39 -1.39 -9.50 7.32
N SER A 40 -2.45 -10.26 7.58
CA SER A 40 -3.62 -10.37 6.69
C SER A 40 -4.37 -9.04 6.55
N ASP A 41 -4.50 -8.26 7.64
CA ASP A 41 -5.05 -6.90 7.60
C ASP A 41 -4.21 -5.98 6.69
N LEU A 42 -2.88 -6.11 6.75
CA LEU A 42 -1.99 -5.32 5.91
C LEU A 42 -2.12 -5.67 4.43
N GLU A 43 -2.21 -6.97 4.12
CA GLU A 43 -2.41 -7.47 2.75
C GLU A 43 -3.76 -7.01 2.18
N ASP A 44 -4.85 -7.10 2.96
CA ASP A 44 -6.18 -6.60 2.55
C ASP A 44 -6.16 -5.08 2.30
N LYS A 45 -5.51 -4.30 3.16
CA LYS A 45 -5.38 -2.84 2.97
C LYS A 45 -4.57 -2.48 1.72
N LEU A 46 -3.50 -3.21 1.44
CA LEU A 46 -2.69 -3.01 0.23
C LEU A 46 -3.46 -3.41 -1.04
N ASP A 47 -4.23 -4.49 -1.00
CA ASP A 47 -5.11 -4.90 -2.11
C ASP A 47 -6.18 -3.83 -2.39
N ARG A 48 -6.87 -3.35 -1.35
CA ARG A 48 -7.85 -2.26 -1.48
C ARG A 48 -7.22 -0.99 -2.02
N LEU A 49 -6.00 -0.65 -1.58
CA LEU A 49 -5.26 0.51 -2.10
C LEU A 49 -4.91 0.32 -3.57
N THR A 50 -4.46 -0.87 -3.97
CA THR A 50 -4.19 -1.23 -5.37
C THR A 50 -5.44 -1.05 -6.23
N LYS A 51 -6.58 -1.58 -5.79
CA LYS A 51 -7.85 -1.44 -6.49
C LYS A 51 -8.25 0.01 -6.64
N LYS A 52 -8.18 0.81 -5.57
CA LYS A 52 -8.51 2.25 -5.63
C LYS A 52 -7.61 3.02 -6.59
N ILE A 53 -6.30 2.76 -6.57
CA ILE A 53 -5.35 3.42 -7.46
C ILE A 53 -5.56 2.98 -8.90
N HIS A 54 -5.82 1.69 -9.12
CA HIS A 54 -6.17 1.18 -10.45
C HIS A 54 -7.46 1.84 -10.96
N THR A 55 -8.52 1.88 -10.15
CA THR A 55 -9.78 2.56 -10.49
C THR A 55 -9.57 4.05 -10.78
N ALA A 56 -8.83 4.77 -9.94
CA ALA A 56 -8.50 6.19 -10.18
C ALA A 56 -7.70 6.39 -11.46
N ARG A 57 -6.75 5.48 -11.76
CA ARG A 57 -5.96 5.51 -12.99
C ARG A 57 -6.80 5.16 -14.22
N VAL A 58 -7.82 4.31 -14.09
CA VAL A 58 -8.77 4.00 -15.17
C VAL A 58 -9.71 5.18 -15.40
N ILE A 59 -10.25 5.80 -14.35
CA ILE A 59 -11.12 6.98 -14.45
C ILE A 59 -10.36 8.18 -15.04
N GLY A 60 -9.10 8.37 -14.65
CA GLY A 60 -8.24 9.44 -15.17
C GLY A 60 -7.73 9.20 -16.60
N LYS A 61 -7.92 8.00 -17.17
CA LYS A 61 -7.69 7.73 -18.59
C LYS A 61 -8.98 8.03 -19.38
N VAL A 62 -9.33 9.30 -19.46
CA VAL A 62 -10.22 9.76 -20.54
C VAL A 62 -9.35 9.79 -21.81
N PRO A 63 -9.70 9.06 -22.88
CA PRO A 63 -9.01 9.25 -24.15
C PRO A 63 -9.22 10.72 -24.55
N LEU A 64 -8.12 11.44 -24.77
CA LEU A 64 -8.20 12.66 -25.57
C LEU A 64 -8.64 12.21 -26.96
N GLY A 65 -9.89 12.50 -27.29
CA GLY A 65 -10.42 12.38 -28.65
C GLY A 65 -9.68 13.33 -29.59
#